data_AF-A0A951MI81-F1
#
_entry.id   AF-A0A951MI81-F1
#
_cell.length_a   1.000
_cell.length_b   1.000
_cell.length_c   1.000
_cell.angle_alpha   90.00
_cell.angle_beta   90.00
_cell.angle_gamma   90.00
#
_symmetry.space_group_name_H-M   'P 1'
#
loop_
_entity.id
_entity.type
_entity.pdbx_description
1 polymer ?
#
loop_
_entity_poly.entity_id
_entity_poly.type
_entity_poly.pdbx_seq_one_letter_code
_entity_poly.pdbx_strand_id
1 'polypeptide(L)' 'MACFALAASLTYTFVRALTEGPQDVDPLFFAMQTVASLLFLVYSVRLRNGIFIAANTVAVLNAAGTLVLALLSRAG' A
#
# COMPACT_ATOMS: atom_id res chain seq x y z
N MET A 1 8.66 15.31 0.68
CA MET A 1 9.53 14.22 0.18
C MET A 1 9.18 12.85 0.76
N ALA A 2 8.92 12.71 2.06
CA ALA A 2 8.61 11.41 2.69
C ALA A 2 7.44 10.63 2.04
N CYS A 3 6.31 11.28 1.72
CA CYS A 3 5.17 10.59 1.11
C CYS A 3 5.46 10.05 -0.30
N PHE A 4 6.29 10.75 -1.08
CA PHE A 4 6.70 10.28 -2.41
C PHE A 4 7.62 9.06 -2.30
N ALA A 5 8.58 9.09 -1.36
CA ALA A 5 9.47 7.95 -1.13
C ALA A 5 8.69 6.71 -0.66
N LEU A 6 7.73 6.90 0.27
CA LEU A 6 6.87 5.82 0.74
C LEU A 6 5.99 5.27 -0.39
N ALA A 7 5.33 6.14 -1.16
CA ALA A 7 4.49 5.72 -2.28
C ALA A 7 5.28 4.98 -3.38
N ALA A 8 6.51 5.45 -3.68
CA ALA A 8 7.42 4.77 -4.61
C ALA A 8 7.84 3.40 -4.08
N SER A 9 8.17 3.30 -2.79
CA SER A 9 8.51 2.03 -2.14
C SER A 9 7.34 1.04 -2.20
N LEU A 10 6.12 1.46 -1.88
CA LEU A 10 4.94 0.58 -1.93
C LEU A 10 4.63 0.13 -3.37
N THR A 11 4.77 1.03 -4.34
CA THR A 11 4.61 0.70 -5.76
C THR A 11 5.65 -0.33 -6.20
N TYR A 12 6.92 -0.12 -5.83
CA TYR A 12 8.00 -1.04 -6.16
C TYR A 12 7.74 -2.43 -5.57
N THR A 13 7.36 -2.51 -4.30
CA THR A 13 7.08 -3.80 -3.64
C THR A 13 5.88 -4.50 -4.25
N PHE A 14 4.82 -3.76 -4.63
CA PHE A 14 3.67 -4.33 -5.31
C PHE A 14 4.04 -4.90 -6.68
N VAL A 15 4.78 -4.14 -7.50
CA VAL A 15 5.23 -4.60 -8.82
C VAL A 15 6.16 -5.82 -8.68
N ARG A 16 7.11 -5.78 -7.74
CA ARG A 16 7.99 -6.91 -7.46
C ARG A 16 7.19 -8.15 -7.05
N ALA A 17 6.20 -8.01 -6.16
CA ALA A 17 5.34 -9.12 -5.74
C ALA A 17 4.53 -9.71 -6.90
N LEU A 18 4.11 -8.87 -7.87
CA LEU A 18 3.44 -9.33 -9.09
C LEU A 18 4.37 -10.08 -10.05
N THR A 19 5.63 -9.66 -10.20
CA THR A 19 6.55 -10.20 -11.21
C THR A 19 7.43 -11.35 -10.70
N GLU A 20 7.88 -11.27 -9.46
CA GLU A 20 8.82 -12.22 -8.84
C GLU A 20 8.12 -13.12 -7.79
N GLY A 21 6.88 -12.81 -7.44
CA GLY A 21 6.11 -13.49 -6.40
C GLY A 21 6.25 -12.85 -5.01
N PRO A 22 5.30 -13.08 -4.09
CA PRO A 22 5.19 -12.34 -2.82
C PRO A 22 5.95 -12.99 -1.65
N GLN A 23 7.06 -13.70 -1.93
CA GLN A 23 7.70 -14.59 -0.95
C GLN A 23 8.32 -13.84 0.24
N ASP A 24 8.91 -12.66 -0.03
CA ASP A 24 9.54 -11.80 0.99
C ASP A 24 8.58 -10.77 1.60
N VAL A 25 7.29 -10.84 1.29
CA VAL A 25 6.29 -9.86 1.75
C VAL A 25 5.79 -10.25 3.13
N ASP A 26 5.90 -9.32 4.09
CA ASP A 26 5.26 -9.43 5.40
C ASP A 26 3.79 -8.98 5.34
N PRO A 27 2.80 -9.90 5.43
CA PRO A 27 1.40 -9.55 5.34
C PRO A 27 0.93 -8.66 6.49
N LEU A 28 1.54 -8.79 7.68
CA LEU A 28 1.12 -7.99 8.83
C LEU A 28 1.49 -6.52 8.62
N PHE A 29 2.72 -6.26 8.14
CA PHE A 29 3.15 -4.93 7.74
C PHE A 29 2.19 -4.31 6.71
N PHE A 30 1.88 -5.03 5.64
CA PHE A 30 1.00 -4.53 4.58
C PHE A 30 -0.46 -4.36 5.02
N ALA A 31 -0.96 -5.19 5.93
CA ALA A 31 -2.26 -5.01 6.56
C ALA A 31 -2.31 -3.72 7.39
N MET A 32 -1.32 -3.52 8.27
CA MET A 32 -1.22 -2.30 9.07
C MET A 32 -1.02 -1.05 8.22
N GLN A 33 -0.20 -1.15 7.17
CA GLN A 33 0.01 -0.07 6.20
C GLN A 33 -1.29 0.30 5.46
N THR A 34 -2.08 -0.69 5.07
CA THR A 34 -3.39 -0.47 4.43
C THR A 34 -4.33 0.28 5.37
N VAL A 35 -4.41 -0.13 6.64
CA VAL A 35 -5.22 0.56 7.67
C VAL A 35 -4.73 1.99 7.89
N ALA A 36 -3.41 2.19 8.03
CA ALA A 36 -2.82 3.51 8.23
C ALA A 36 -3.12 4.44 7.04
N SER A 37 -2.92 3.97 5.80
CA SER A 37 -3.21 4.75 4.59
C SER A 37 -4.69 5.05 4.43
N LEU A 38 -5.61 4.15 4.85
CA LEU A 38 -7.04 4.44 4.90
C LEU A 38 -7.38 5.55 5.89
N LEU A 39 -6.80 5.52 7.10
CA LEU A 39 -6.99 6.58 8.10
C LEU A 39 -6.48 7.93 7.59
N PHE A 40 -5.29 7.94 6.97
CA PHE A 40 -4.74 9.15 6.35
C PHE A 40 -5.54 9.63 5.14
N LEU A 41 -6.12 8.72 4.36
CA LEU A 41 -7.03 9.07 3.27
C LEU A 41 -8.27 9.78 3.81
N VAL A 42 -8.94 9.22 4.82
CA VAL A 42 -10.10 9.83 5.46
C VAL A 42 -9.75 11.21 6.03
N TYR A 43 -8.61 11.32 6.71
CA TYR A 43 -8.14 12.59 7.25
C TYR A 43 -7.84 13.63 6.15
N SER A 44 -7.16 13.23 5.07
CA SER A 44 -6.82 14.13 3.96
C SER A 44 -8.04 14.60 3.17
N VAL A 45 -9.08 13.77 3.04
CA VAL A 45 -10.37 14.17 2.48
C VAL A 45 -11.02 15.26 3.34
N ARG A 46 -11.00 15.12 4.67
CA ARG A 46 -11.54 16.17 5.57
C ARG A 46 -10.78 17.48 5.44
N LEU A 47 -9.47 17.43 5.27
CA LEU A 47 -8.63 18.61 5.03
C LEU A 47 -8.72 19.16 3.60
N ARG A 48 -9.44 18.48 2.69
CA ARG A 48 -9.52 18.81 1.25
C ARG A 48 -8.14 18.91 0.59
N ASN A 49 -7.15 18.15 1.08
CA ASN A 49 -5.81 18.18 0.54
C ASN A 49 -5.66 17.15 -0.59
N GLY A 50 -5.86 17.59 -1.83
CA GLY A 50 -5.85 16.73 -3.02
C GLY A 50 -4.56 15.91 -3.21
N ILE A 51 -3.40 16.45 -2.83
CA ILE A 51 -2.10 15.75 -2.95
C ILE A 51 -2.06 14.56 -2.00
N PHE A 52 -2.47 14.76 -0.75
CA PHE A 52 -2.51 13.69 0.25
C PHE A 52 -3.58 12.65 -0.06
N ILE A 53 -4.71 13.07 -0.65
CA ILE A 53 -5.73 12.14 -1.12
C ILE A 53 -5.14 11.22 -2.20
N ALA A 54 -4.50 11.79 -3.23
CA ALA A 54 -3.90 11.01 -4.31
C ALA A 54 -2.82 10.04 -3.78
N ALA A 55 -1.90 10.54 -2.93
CA ALA A 55 -0.82 9.73 -2.38
C ALA A 55 -1.34 8.56 -1.52
N ASN A 56 -2.34 8.81 -0.66
CA ASN A 56 -2.90 7.74 0.19
C ASN A 56 -3.75 6.76 -0.60
N THR A 57 -4.46 7.19 -1.63
CA THR A 57 -5.17 6.27 -2.54
C THR A 57 -4.20 5.30 -3.21
N VAL A 58 -3.08 5.79 -3.75
CA VAL A 58 -2.03 4.93 -4.34
C VAL A 58 -1.44 3.98 -3.30
N ALA A 59 -1.17 4.48 -2.09
CA ALA A 59 -0.65 3.66 -1.00
C ALA A 59 -1.63 2.54 -0.60
N VAL A 60 -2.93 2.83 -0.49
CA VAL A 60 -3.97 1.83 -0.21
C VAL A 60 -4.02 0.78 -1.30
N LEU A 61 -4.05 1.17 -2.58
CA LEU A 61 -4.14 0.23 -3.70
C LEU A 61 -2.92 -0.71 -3.74
N ASN A 62 -1.72 -0.16 -3.62
CA ASN A 62 -0.50 -0.97 -3.63
C ASN A 62 -0.41 -1.88 -2.40
N ALA A 63 -0.71 -1.35 -1.20
CA ALA A 63 -0.59 -2.13 0.03
C ALA A 63 -1.64 -3.25 0.09
N ALA A 64 -2.89 -2.94 -0.25
CA ALA A 64 -3.97 -3.94 -0.30
C ALA A 64 -3.72 -4.97 -1.40
N GLY A 65 -3.28 -4.55 -2.60
CA GLY A 65 -2.92 -5.45 -3.68
C GLY A 65 -1.79 -6.40 -3.29
N THR A 66 -0.74 -5.88 -2.67
CA THR A 66 0.41 -6.67 -2.17
C THR A 66 -0.04 -7.67 -1.11
N LEU A 67 -0.91 -7.25 -0.17
CA LEU A 67 -1.48 -8.11 0.86
C LEU A 67 -2.31 -9.24 0.25
N VAL A 68 -3.19 -8.94 -0.72
CA VAL A 68 -4.02 -9.94 -1.39
C VAL A 68 -3.15 -10.98 -2.10
N LEU A 69 -2.12 -10.55 -2.82
CA LEU A 69 -1.18 -11.47 -3.47
C LEU A 69 -0.46 -12.37 -2.46
N ALA A 70 0.02 -11.80 -1.36
CA ALA A 70 0.68 -12.56 -0.30
C ALA A 70 -0.25 -13.59 0.36
N LEU A 71 -1.51 -13.25 0.58
CA LEU A 71 -2.50 -14.16 1.14
C LEU A 71 -2.87 -15.29 0.17
N LEU A 72 -3.09 -14.96 -1.11
CA LEU A 72 -3.38 -15.96 -2.15
C LEU A 72 -2.23 -16.94 -2.33
N SER A 73 -0.98 -16.46 -2.34
CA SER A 73 0.20 -17.30 -2.48
C SER A 73 0.49 -18.21 -1.28
N ARG A 74 -0.06 -17.92 -0.09
CA ARG A 74 0.10 -18.76 1.10
C ARG A 74 -1.03 -19.79 1.26
N ALA A 75 -2.13 -19.62 0.52
CA ALA A 75 -3.29 -20.49 0.57
C ALA A 75 -3.27 -21.61 -0.48
N GLY A 76 -2.43 -21.48 -1.51
CA GLY A 76 -2.17 -22.51 -2.53
C GLY A 76 -0.87 -23.25 -2.25
#